data_AF-A0A8T7KP02-F1
#
_entry.id   AF-A0A8T7KP02-F1
#
_cell.length_a   1.000
_cell.length_b   1.000
_cell.length_c   1.000
_cell.angle_alpha   90.00
_cell.angle_beta   90.00
_cell.angle_gamma   90.00
#
_symmetry.space_group_name_H-M   'P 1'
#
loop_
_entity.id
_entity.type
_entity.pdbx_description
1 polymer ?
#
loop_
_entity_poly.entity_id
_entity_poly.type
_entity_poly.pdbx_seq_one_letter_code
_entity_poly.pdbx_strand_id
1 'polypeptide(L)'
;MSDPKKLPAEERARLYWQENQRLIIILLAIWFVVSYVPVLFVNQLNNIAIAGFPLGYYMGSQGSLVVFVIQIFYYAYAMNKLDQKYGLSDRDR
;
A
#
# COMPACT_ATOMS: atom_id res chain seq x y z
N MET A 1 10.77 19.01 -14.85
CA MET A 1 10.09 17.71 -14.79
C MET A 1 9.46 17.47 -16.16
N SER A 2 10.12 16.68 -17.02
CA SER A 2 9.62 16.41 -18.37
C SER A 2 8.34 15.56 -18.28
N ASP A 3 7.30 15.94 -19.02
CA ASP A 3 6.05 15.18 -19.10
C ASP A 3 6.35 13.73 -19.53
N PRO A 4 6.09 12.71 -18.68
CA PRO A 4 6.41 11.33 -19.01
C PRO A 4 5.71 10.84 -20.27
N LYS A 5 4.63 11.49 -20.72
CA LYS A 5 3.96 11.15 -21.99
C LYS A 5 4.81 11.46 -23.23
N LYS A 6 5.79 12.36 -23.12
CA LYS A 6 6.65 12.80 -24.23
C LYS A 6 7.95 11.99 -24.35
N LEU A 7 8.21 11.08 -23.42
CA LEU A 7 9.40 10.25 -23.41
C LEU A 7 9.28 9.07 -24.40
N PRO A 8 10.41 8.53 -24.91
CA PRO A 8 10.42 7.29 -25.68
C PRO A 8 9.74 6.14 -24.93
N ALA A 9 9.11 5.21 -25.65
CA ALA A 9 8.32 4.13 -25.05
C ALA A 9 9.11 3.27 -24.04
N GLU A 10 10.38 2.97 -24.34
CA GLU A 10 11.26 2.20 -23.47
C GLU A 10 11.56 2.93 -22.15
N GLU A 11 11.80 4.24 -22.22
CA GLU A 11 12.08 5.06 -21.04
C GLU A 11 10.84 5.25 -20.16
N ARG A 12 9.66 5.39 -20.79
CA ARG A 12 8.36 5.40 -20.10
C ARG A 12 8.11 4.09 -19.35
N ALA A 13 8.32 2.94 -20.01
CA ALA A 13 8.15 1.63 -19.40
C ALA A 13 9.10 1.42 -18.22
N ARG A 14 10.36 1.86 -18.35
CA ARG A 14 11.35 1.79 -17.26
C ARG A 14 10.93 2.62 -16.05
N LEU A 15 10.50 3.87 -16.25
CA LEU A 15 10.07 4.75 -15.16
C LEU A 15 8.78 4.26 -14.50
N TYR A 16 7.81 3.79 -15.29
CA TYR A 16 6.59 3.15 -14.81
C TYR A 16 6.91 1.94 -13.92
N TRP A 17 7.81 1.06 -14.37
CA TRP A 17 8.23 -0.11 -13.61
C TRP A 17 8.89 0.28 -12.28
N GLN A 18 9.80 1.26 -12.29
CA GLN A 18 10.45 1.75 -11.07
C GLN A 18 9.44 2.31 -10.06
N GLU A 19 8.46 3.09 -10.52
CA GLU A 19 7.42 3.64 -9.65
C GLU A 19 6.48 2.55 -9.10
N ASN A 20 6.11 1.57 -9.93
CA ASN A 20 5.32 0.43 -9.48
C ASN A 20 6.08 -0.40 -8.43
N GLN A 21 7.37 -0.68 -8.64
CA GLN A 21 8.17 -1.38 -7.63
C GLN A 21 8.24 -0.61 -6.32
N ARG A 22 8.37 0.73 -6.37
CA ARG A 22 8.34 1.57 -5.18
C ARG A 22 7.00 1.48 -4.44
N LEU A 23 5.88 1.46 -5.18
CA LEU A 23 4.54 1.27 -4.60
C LEU A 23 4.45 -0.08 -3.88
N ILE A 24 4.89 -1.16 -4.52
CA ILE A 24 4.89 -2.51 -3.97
C ILE A 24 5.76 -2.57 -2.70
N ILE A 25 6.98 -2.01 -2.72
CA ILE A 25 7.87 -1.99 -1.55
C ILE A 25 7.23 -1.26 -0.36
N ILE A 26 6.57 -0.13 -0.59
CA ILE A 26 5.86 0.61 0.47
C ILE A 26 4.73 -0.24 1.06
N LEU A 27 3.94 -0.89 0.20
CA LEU A 27 2.87 -1.78 0.64
C LEU A 27 3.40 -2.96 1.46
N LEU A 28 4.49 -3.58 1.02
CA LEU A 28 5.15 -4.66 1.76
C LEU A 28 5.71 -4.18 3.10
N ALA A 29 6.27 -2.97 3.16
CA ALA A 29 6.74 -2.38 4.41
C ALA A 29 5.59 -2.16 5.41
N ILE A 30 4.46 -1.61 4.95
CA ILE A 30 3.26 -1.43 5.78
C ILE A 30 2.74 -2.80 6.25
N TRP A 31 2.69 -3.78 5.35
CA TRP A 31 2.27 -5.14 5.66
C TRP A 31 3.14 -5.77 6.75
N PHE A 32 4.47 -5.61 6.62
CA PHE A 32 5.43 -6.10 7.60
C PHE A 32 5.21 -5.43 8.96
N VAL A 33 5.07 -4.10 9.00
CA VAL A 33 4.81 -3.36 10.24
C VAL A 33 3.53 -3.88 10.92
N VAL A 34 2.44 -4.02 10.17
CA VAL A 34 1.14 -4.47 10.70
C VAL A 34 1.17 -5.91 11.19
N SER A 35 2.01 -6.76 10.59
CA SER A 35 2.10 -8.17 10.96
C SER A 35 3.03 -8.41 12.16
N TYR A 36 4.14 -7.69 12.25
CA TYR A 36 5.18 -7.95 13.25
C TYR A 36 5.12 -7.01 14.47
N VAL A 37 4.76 -5.73 14.30
CA VAL A 37 4.74 -4.77 15.42
C VAL A 37 3.72 -5.16 16.50
N PRO A 38 2.49 -5.59 16.18
CA PRO A 38 1.54 -5.97 17.22
C PRO A 38 1.97 -7.17 18.06
N VAL A 39 2.73 -8.10 17.46
CA VAL A 39 3.23 -9.30 18.13
C VAL A 39 4.40 -8.95 19.06
N LEU A 40 5.34 -8.13 18.58
CA LEU A 40 6.51 -7.73 19.37
C LEU A 40 6.15 -6.88 20.60
N PHE A 41 5.11 -6.05 20.47
CA PHE A 41 4.70 -5.12 21.52
C PHE A 41 3.34 -5.49 22.14
N VAL A 42 2.95 -6.77 22.07
CA VAL A 42 1.62 -7.25 22.50
C VAL A 42 1.29 -6.83 23.94
N ASN A 43 2.27 -6.90 24.84
CA ASN A 43 2.09 -6.53 26.25
C ASN A 43 1.84 -5.03 26.43
N GLN A 44 2.54 -4.18 25.68
CA GLN A 44 2.37 -2.73 25.71
C GLN A 44 1.06 -2.31 25.03
N LEU A 45 0.74 -2.92 23.88
CA LEU A 45 -0.50 -2.65 23.15
C LEU A 45 -1.73 -3.08 23.94
N ASN A 46 -1.66 -4.17 24.70
CA ASN A 46 -2.78 -4.64 25.50
C ASN A 46 -3.16 -3.70 26.66
N ASN A 47 -2.28 -2.76 27.04
CA ASN A 47 -2.63 -1.70 27.99
C ASN A 47 -3.55 -0.63 27.38
N ILE A 48 -3.62 -0.56 26.04
CA ILE A 48 -4.51 0.34 25.32
C ILE A 48 -5.74 -0.48 24.93
N ALA A 49 -6.91 -0.07 25.39
CA ALA A 49 -8.17 -0.68 24.97
C ALA A 49 -8.78 0.11 23.81
N ILE A 50 -9.13 -0.57 22.73
CA ILE A 50 -9.93 -0.03 21.62
C ILE A 50 -11.25 -0.79 21.59
N ALA A 51 -12.37 -0.05 21.56
CA ALA A 51 -13.72 -0.61 21.49
C ALA A 51 -14.01 -1.69 22.56
N GLY A 52 -13.41 -1.56 23.75
CA GLY A 52 -13.56 -2.51 24.86
C GLY A 52 -12.61 -3.71 24.83
N PHE A 53 -11.75 -3.84 23.82
CA PHE A 53 -10.78 -4.94 23.69
C PHE A 53 -9.33 -4.43 23.74
N PRO A 54 -8.38 -5.22 24.31
CA PRO A 54 -6.96 -4.90 24.24
C PRO A 54 -6.51 -4.76 22.79
N LEU A 55 -5.74 -3.71 22.48
CA LEU A 55 -5.35 -3.38 21.10
C LEU A 55 -4.53 -4.49 20.44
N GLY A 56 -3.67 -5.16 21.20
CA GLY A 56 -2.90 -6.32 20.69
C GLY A 56 -3.82 -7.47 20.27
N TYR A 57 -4.85 -7.76 21.06
CA TYR A 57 -5.88 -8.75 20.71
C TYR A 57 -6.70 -8.35 19.48
N TYR A 58 -7.09 -7.07 19.38
CA TYR A 58 -7.82 -6.54 18.22
C TYR A 58 -7.00 -6.65 16.93
N MET A 59 -5.71 -6.29 16.97
CA MET A 59 -4.81 -6.38 15.82
C MET A 59 -4.61 -7.81 15.33
N GLY A 60 -4.50 -8.77 16.26
CA GLY A 60 -4.38 -10.20 15.92
C GLY A 60 -5.66 -10.83 15.37
N SER A 61 -6.83 -10.30 15.70
CA SER A 61 -8.13 -10.88 15.31
C SER A 61 -8.75 -10.24 14.07
N GLN A 62 -8.82 -8.91 13.99
CA GLN A 62 -9.48 -8.19 12.89
C GLN A 62 -8.67 -7.01 12.35
N GLY A 63 -7.84 -6.38 13.19
CA GLY A 63 -7.10 -5.18 12.79
C GLY A 63 -6.18 -5.41 11.59
N SER A 64 -5.47 -6.54 11.55
CA SER A 64 -4.63 -6.89 10.39
C SER A 64 -5.44 -7.05 9.10
N LEU A 65 -6.60 -7.73 9.16
CA LEU A 65 -7.49 -7.90 8.01
C LEU A 65 -8.03 -6.57 7.48
N VAL A 66 -8.43 -5.65 8.37
CA VAL A 66 -8.89 -4.31 7.97
C VAL A 66 -7.78 -3.55 7.25
N VAL A 67 -6.54 -3.61 7.76
CA VAL A 67 -5.41 -2.95 7.10
C VAL A 67 -5.12 -3.56 5.72
N PHE A 68 -5.22 -4.88 5.57
CA PHE A 68 -5.08 -5.54 4.28
C PHE A 68 -6.10 -5.05 3.25
N VAL A 69 -7.37 -4.94 3.64
CA VAL A 69 -8.42 -4.40 2.75
C VAL A 69 -8.10 -2.97 2.34
N ILE A 70 -7.67 -2.13 3.28
CA ILE A 70 -7.22 -0.76 3.00
C ILE A 70 -6.04 -0.74 2.02
N GLN A 71 -5.06 -1.63 2.19
CA GLN A 71 -3.93 -1.74 1.26
C GLN A 71 -4.37 -2.08 -0.17
N ILE A 72 -5.33 -2.98 -0.33
CA ILE A 72 -5.86 -3.36 -1.66
C ILE A 72 -6.51 -2.14 -2.33
N PHE A 73 -7.40 -1.44 -1.62
CA PHE A 73 -8.04 -0.24 -2.17
C PHE A 73 -7.03 0.87 -2.48
N TYR A 74 -6.06 1.09 -1.59
CA TYR A 74 -5.00 2.07 -1.81
C TYR A 74 -4.14 1.70 -3.01
N TYR A 75 -3.76 0.43 -3.15
CA TYR A 75 -3.03 -0.07 -4.32
C TYR A 75 -3.81 0.18 -5.61
N ALA A 76 -5.09 -0.20 -5.65
CA ALA A 76 -5.93 0.01 -6.83
C ALA A 76 -6.04 1.50 -7.21
N TYR A 77 -6.21 2.37 -6.21
CA TYR A 77 -6.23 3.82 -6.42
C TYR A 77 -4.89 4.35 -6.94
N ALA A 78 -3.78 3.96 -6.30
CA ALA A 78 -2.44 4.39 -6.67
C ALA A 78 -2.04 3.90 -8.06
N MET A 79 -2.41 2.67 -8.42
CA MET A 79 -2.17 2.08 -9.72
C MET A 79 -2.94 2.82 -10.82
N ASN A 80 -4.23 3.09 -10.60
CA ASN A 80 -5.03 3.91 -11.52
C ASN A 80 -4.40 5.30 -11.77
N LYS A 81 -3.84 5.91 -10.72
CA LYS A 81 -3.14 7.19 -10.84
C LYS A 81 -1.82 7.05 -11.60
N LEU A 82 -1.10 5.96 -11.41
CA LEU A 82 0.13 5.64 -12.13
C LEU A 82 -0.15 5.43 -13.62
N ASP A 83 -1.19 4.67 -13.96
CA ASP A 83 -1.60 4.42 -15.34
C ASP A 83 -1.98 5.72 -16.06
N GLN A 84 -2.72 6.62 -15.39
CA GLN A 84 -3.04 7.94 -15.93
C GLN A 84 -1.81 8.81 -16.16
N LYS A 85 -0.85 8.78 -15.22
CA LYS A 85 0.42 9.53 -15.32
C LYS A 85 1.23 9.09 -16.53
N TYR A 86 1.28 7.78 -16.79
CA TYR A 86 2.01 7.22 -17.92
C TYR A 86 1.18 7.09 -19.20
N GLY A 87 -0.09 7.49 -19.21
CA GLY A 87 -0.97 7.40 -20.39
C GLY A 87 -1.26 5.97 -20.82
N LEU A 88 -1.29 5.04 -19.86
CA LEU A 88 -1.61 3.62 -20.04
C LEU A 88 -3.05 3.30 -19.62
N SER A 89 -3.85 4.33 -19.34
CA SER A 89 -5.24 4.17 -18.92
C SER A 89 -6.08 3.62 -20.10
N ASP A 90 -6.59 2.40 -19.95
CA ASP A 90 -7.50 1.75 -20.90
C ASP A 90 -8.89 2.43 -21.01
N ARG A 91 -9.14 3.54 -20.30
CA ARG A 91 -10.41 4.28 -20.35
C ARG A 91 -10.71 4.99 -21.67
N ASP A 92 -9.74 5.03 -22.60
CA ASP A 92 -9.86 5.71 -23.90
C ASP A 92 -9.97 4.72 -25.09
N ARG A 93 -10.31 3.44 -24.86
CA ARG A 93 -10.66 2.48 -25.93
C ARG A 93 -12.15 2.17 -25.97
#